data_AF-A0A9W8D2G1-F1
#
_entry.id   AF-A0A9W8D2G1-F1
#
_cell.length_a   1.000
_cell.length_b   1.000
_cell.length_c   1.000
_cell.angle_alpha   90.00
_cell.angle_beta   90.00
_cell.angle_gamma   90.00
#
_symmetry.space_group_name_H-M   'P 1'
#
loop_
_entity.id
_entity.type
_entity.pdbx_description
1 polymer ?
#
loop_
_entity_poly.entity_id
_entity_poly.type
_entity_poly.pdbx_seq_one_letter_code
_entity_poly.pdbx_strand_id
1 'polypeptide(L)'
;MIKLVLPAVLRMWEDEDDKMVVTQLCTELRLIMKDVGPATTIEYADSISKHLLEIFEKKAPCQTIDFEDDEDMPDEDEMAELDSLLICAAADCVAEFASAFGDAFEPIMDTFLPHIAGYAKPSVAVSERAMAVGCLAEIAKNMGPGITKYAEALFPIFMSALQDKHAEVQSNAAYGVGAFIETATIDASPYFGDVLKALFPLIQMTDNTNNARDNAAGCVARLILENADAVPLSDVLPAWIGALPIRGDHLEDLPVYDAVCYLLKNKRSEVEACLPALMAVLKQAMSDPDTLFTEESRQYLGSL
;
A
#
# COMPACT_ATOMS: atom_id res chain seq x y z
N MET A 1 -24.81 -0.71 20.53
CA MET A 1 -24.37 0.70 20.43
C MET A 1 -24.19 1.10 18.97
N ILE A 2 -23.35 0.42 18.18
CA ILE A 2 -23.15 0.73 16.75
C ILE A 2 -24.44 0.73 15.93
N LYS A 3 -25.32 -0.28 16.09
CA LYS A 3 -26.64 -0.33 15.44
C LYS A 3 -27.60 0.82 15.82
N LEU A 4 -27.28 1.60 16.86
CA LEU A 4 -28.04 2.80 17.24
C LEU A 4 -27.41 4.08 16.70
N VAL A 5 -26.07 4.11 16.58
CA VAL A 5 -25.30 5.30 16.21
C VAL A 5 -25.14 5.41 14.70
N LEU A 6 -24.72 4.34 14.03
CA LEU A 6 -24.39 4.38 12.60
C LEU A 6 -25.56 4.78 11.70
N PRO A 7 -26.82 4.35 11.92
CA PRO A 7 -27.97 4.86 11.16
C PRO A 7 -28.24 6.36 11.36
N ALA A 8 -27.89 6.94 12.51
CA ALA A 8 -28.01 8.38 12.72
C ALA A 8 -26.89 9.12 12.00
N VAL A 9 -25.67 8.60 12.06
CA VAL A 9 -24.50 9.14 11.35
C VAL A 9 -24.69 9.12 9.83
N LEU A 10 -25.19 8.03 9.25
CA LEU A 10 -25.43 7.93 7.81
C LEU A 10 -26.52 8.90 7.34
N ARG A 11 -27.60 9.07 8.14
CA ARG A 11 -28.63 10.08 7.85
C ARG A 11 -28.11 11.52 7.93
N MET A 12 -27.14 11.78 8.82
CA MET A 12 -26.47 13.08 8.88
C MET A 12 -25.60 13.28 7.62
N TRP A 13 -24.88 12.24 7.19
CA TRP A 13 -24.02 12.30 6.01
C TRP A 13 -24.78 12.58 4.70
N GLU A 14 -26.03 12.13 4.58
CA GLU A 14 -26.86 12.34 3.37
C GLU A 14 -26.91 13.79 2.88
N ASP A 15 -26.94 14.76 3.81
CA ASP A 15 -27.06 16.19 3.52
C ASP A 15 -25.91 17.01 4.15
N GLU A 16 -24.81 16.38 4.57
CA GLU A 16 -23.68 17.07 5.23
C GLU A 16 -22.89 17.94 4.24
N ASP A 17 -22.85 19.25 4.53
CA ASP A 17 -22.27 20.28 3.69
C ASP A 17 -20.85 20.68 4.13
N ASP A 18 -20.43 20.36 5.36
CA ASP A 18 -19.08 20.64 5.83
C ASP A 18 -18.09 19.54 5.40
N LYS A 19 -17.16 19.92 4.52
CA LYS A 19 -16.12 19.05 3.96
C LYS A 19 -15.19 18.46 5.03
N MET A 20 -14.90 19.20 6.10
CA MET A 20 -14.05 18.72 7.20
C MET A 20 -14.81 17.75 8.10
N VAL A 21 -16.11 17.93 8.29
CA VAL A 21 -16.95 16.95 8.99
C VAL A 21 -16.99 15.63 8.23
N VAL A 22 -17.20 15.66 6.91
CA VAL A 22 -17.17 14.45 6.07
C VAL A 22 -15.79 13.79 6.08
N THR A 23 -14.71 14.58 6.01
CA THR A 23 -13.33 14.09 6.09
C THR A 23 -13.07 13.36 7.41
N GLN A 24 -13.51 13.95 8.54
CA GLN A 24 -13.42 13.30 9.84
C GLN A 24 -14.26 12.03 9.91
N LEU A 25 -15.47 12.04 9.34
CA LEU A 25 -16.34 10.87 9.31
C LEU A 25 -15.71 9.68 8.58
N CYS A 26 -15.10 9.91 7.40
CA CYS A 26 -14.33 8.90 6.69
C CYS A 26 -13.19 8.33 7.56
N THR A 27 -12.48 9.20 8.27
CA THR A 27 -11.37 8.82 9.15
C THR A 27 -11.86 7.97 10.33
N GLU A 28 -12.94 8.36 11.00
CA GLU A 28 -13.49 7.61 12.13
C GLU A 28 -14.07 6.25 11.71
N LEU A 29 -14.72 6.17 10.54
CA LEU A 29 -15.20 4.90 9.99
C LEU A 29 -14.05 3.93 9.72
N ARG A 30 -12.97 4.42 9.12
CA ARG A 30 -11.73 3.66 8.95
C ARG A 30 -11.20 3.16 10.29
N LEU A 31 -11.04 4.03 11.29
CA LEU A 31 -10.50 3.63 12.61
C LEU A 31 -11.38 2.57 13.29
N ILE A 32 -12.70 2.73 13.24
CA ILE A 32 -13.64 1.75 13.82
C ILE A 32 -13.57 0.40 13.09
N MET A 33 -13.43 0.39 11.76
CA MET A 33 -13.24 -0.85 11.00
C MET A 33 -11.91 -1.52 11.35
N LYS A 34 -10.83 -0.75 11.48
CA LYS A 34 -9.51 -1.25 11.87
C LYS A 34 -9.51 -1.90 13.25
N ASP A 35 -10.15 -1.26 14.22
CA ASP A 35 -10.11 -1.70 15.62
C ASP A 35 -11.07 -2.86 15.93
N VAL A 36 -12.22 -2.90 15.26
CA VAL A 36 -13.32 -3.82 15.61
C VAL A 36 -13.60 -4.83 14.50
N GLY A 37 -13.09 -4.61 13.29
CA GLY A 37 -13.34 -5.43 12.12
C GLY A 37 -14.72 -5.18 11.49
N PRO A 38 -15.17 -6.09 10.60
CA PRO A 38 -16.32 -5.86 9.72
C PRO A 38 -17.66 -5.74 10.43
N ALA A 39 -17.78 -6.28 11.66
CA ALA A 39 -19.04 -6.35 12.38
C ALA A 39 -19.72 -5.00 12.62
N THR A 40 -18.96 -3.90 12.53
CA THR A 40 -19.42 -2.54 12.75
C THR A 40 -20.05 -1.92 11.51
N THR A 41 -19.56 -2.26 10.32
CA THR A 41 -19.92 -1.62 9.04
C THR A 41 -20.59 -2.55 8.05
N ILE A 42 -20.52 -3.87 8.21
CA ILE A 42 -21.01 -4.85 7.22
C ILE A 42 -22.50 -4.69 6.87
N GLU A 43 -23.36 -4.36 7.84
CA GLU A 43 -24.80 -4.13 7.59
C GLU A 43 -25.08 -2.82 6.83
N TYR A 44 -24.08 -1.94 6.73
CA TYR A 44 -24.18 -0.60 6.16
C TYR A 44 -23.19 -0.39 5.01
N ALA A 45 -22.49 -1.44 4.57
CA ALA A 45 -21.42 -1.37 3.58
C ALA A 45 -21.89 -0.66 2.30
N ASP A 46 -23.03 -1.07 1.74
CA ASP A 46 -23.61 -0.46 0.55
C ASP A 46 -23.88 1.05 0.72
N SER A 47 -24.38 1.46 1.88
CA SER A 47 -24.69 2.86 2.18
C SER A 47 -23.40 3.68 2.30
N ILE A 48 -22.40 3.15 3.00
CA ILE A 48 -21.11 3.81 3.15
C ILE A 48 -20.40 3.90 1.79
N SER A 49 -20.40 2.81 1.02
CA SER A 49 -19.85 2.78 -0.34
C SER A 49 -20.53 3.78 -1.26
N LYS A 50 -21.85 3.98 -1.15
CA LYS A 50 -22.55 5.02 -1.92
C LYS A 50 -22.03 6.41 -1.60
N HIS A 51 -21.87 6.77 -0.33
CA HIS A 51 -21.34 8.09 0.05
C HIS A 51 -19.87 8.28 -0.33
N LEU A 52 -19.04 7.25 -0.14
CA LEU A 52 -17.65 7.29 -0.58
C LEU A 52 -17.56 7.46 -2.11
N LEU A 53 -18.42 6.79 -2.87
CA LEU A 53 -18.48 6.95 -4.32
C LEU A 53 -18.89 8.36 -4.72
N GLU A 54 -19.87 8.97 -4.06
CA GLU A 54 -20.28 10.36 -4.31
C GLU A 54 -19.11 11.34 -4.11
N ILE A 55 -18.23 11.09 -3.13
CA ILE A 55 -16.99 11.86 -2.92
C ILE A 55 -16.03 11.74 -4.11
N PHE A 56 -15.77 10.52 -4.60
CA PHE A 56 -14.91 10.29 -5.77
C PHE A 56 -15.50 10.84 -7.07
N GLU A 57 -16.82 10.89 -7.19
CA GLU A 57 -17.53 11.48 -8.32
C GLU A 57 -17.63 13.01 -8.24
N LYS A 58 -17.15 13.63 -7.15
CA LYS A 58 -17.30 15.06 -6.85
C LYS A 58 -18.77 15.51 -6.79
N LYS A 59 -19.64 14.64 -6.25
CA LYS A 59 -21.09 14.84 -6.13
C LYS A 59 -21.59 14.86 -4.68
N ALA A 60 -20.70 14.72 -3.70
CA ALA A 60 -21.11 14.82 -2.30
C ALA A 60 -21.68 16.24 -2.01
N PRO A 61 -22.64 16.40 -1.09
CA PRO A 61 -23.18 17.72 -0.76
C PRO A 61 -22.07 18.72 -0.41
N CYS A 62 -21.10 18.32 0.45
CA CYS A 62 -19.89 19.09 0.77
C CYS A 62 -18.96 19.47 -0.41
N GLN A 63 -19.20 18.98 -1.63
CA GLN A 63 -18.46 19.32 -2.85
C GLN A 63 -19.29 20.09 -3.88
N THR A 64 -20.61 20.20 -3.67
CA THR A 64 -21.55 20.77 -4.65
C THR A 64 -22.23 22.04 -4.16
N ILE A 65 -21.90 22.51 -2.96
CA ILE A 65 -22.40 23.79 -2.46
C ILE A 65 -21.86 24.91 -3.32
N ASP A 66 -22.79 25.73 -3.78
CA ASP A 66 -22.50 26.94 -4.52
C ASP A 66 -22.31 28.08 -3.53
N PHE A 67 -21.09 28.60 -3.46
CA PHE A 67 -20.69 29.67 -2.56
C PHE A 67 -20.60 31.02 -3.29
N GLU A 68 -21.29 31.18 -4.43
CA GLU A 68 -21.22 32.36 -5.32
C GLU A 68 -21.30 33.74 -4.62
N ASP A 69 -21.78 33.84 -3.38
CA ASP A 69 -21.96 35.09 -2.61
C ASP A 69 -21.28 35.12 -1.21
N ASP A 70 -20.34 34.21 -0.88
CA ASP A 70 -19.68 34.19 0.45
C ASP A 70 -18.31 34.90 0.44
N GLU A 71 -18.13 35.94 1.28
CA GLU A 71 -16.85 36.68 1.43
C GLU A 71 -15.78 35.89 2.19
N ASP A 72 -16.17 34.87 2.96
CA ASP A 72 -15.28 33.97 3.71
C ASP A 72 -14.93 32.68 2.91
N MET A 73 -15.19 32.69 1.60
CA MET A 73 -14.87 31.58 0.71
C MET A 73 -13.37 31.26 0.66
N PRO A 74 -12.98 29.99 0.78
CA PRO A 74 -11.61 29.57 0.51
C PRO A 74 -11.22 29.95 -0.92
N ASP A 75 -9.97 30.34 -1.11
CA ASP A 75 -9.46 30.54 -2.46
C ASP A 75 -9.32 29.20 -3.22
N GLU A 76 -8.97 29.27 -4.51
CA GLU A 76 -8.87 28.06 -5.35
C GLU A 76 -7.85 27.04 -4.81
N ASP A 77 -6.75 27.52 -4.21
CA ASP A 77 -5.69 26.67 -3.69
C ASP A 77 -6.15 26.00 -2.37
N GLU A 78 -6.76 26.77 -1.47
CA GLU A 78 -7.36 26.24 -0.23
C GLU A 78 -8.48 25.23 -0.53
N MET A 79 -9.34 25.50 -1.52
CA MET A 79 -10.39 24.58 -1.93
C MET A 79 -9.82 23.27 -2.48
N ALA A 80 -8.74 23.35 -3.27
CA ALA A 80 -8.06 22.17 -3.81
C ALA A 80 -7.38 21.35 -2.70
N GLU A 81 -6.80 21.98 -1.68
CA GLU A 81 -6.25 21.30 -0.52
C GLU A 81 -7.33 20.55 0.27
N LEU A 82 -8.47 21.21 0.53
CA LEU A 82 -9.60 20.57 1.22
C LEU A 82 -10.19 19.41 0.40
N ASP A 83 -10.30 19.55 -0.92
CA ASP A 83 -10.69 18.46 -1.83
C ASP A 83 -9.72 17.28 -1.74
N SER A 84 -8.42 17.57 -1.73
CA SER A 84 -7.38 16.54 -1.62
C SER A 84 -7.47 15.79 -0.30
N LEU A 85 -7.69 16.49 0.82
CA LEU A 85 -7.86 15.88 2.15
C LEU A 85 -9.09 14.95 2.19
N LEU A 86 -10.22 15.42 1.65
CA LEU A 86 -11.46 14.64 1.59
C LEU A 86 -11.25 13.35 0.77
N ILE A 87 -10.66 13.46 -0.41
CA ILE A 87 -10.38 12.31 -1.28
C ILE A 87 -9.42 11.33 -0.60
N CYS A 88 -8.38 11.82 0.07
CA CYS A 88 -7.46 10.97 0.81
C CYS A 88 -8.16 10.19 1.92
N ALA A 89 -8.99 10.87 2.73
CA ALA A 89 -9.73 10.21 3.80
C ALA A 89 -10.73 9.17 3.26
N ALA A 90 -11.39 9.46 2.14
CA ALA A 90 -12.30 8.52 1.49
C ALA A 90 -11.56 7.28 0.98
N ALA A 91 -10.39 7.45 0.35
CA ALA A 91 -9.58 6.34 -0.15
C ALA A 91 -8.99 5.47 0.96
N ASP A 92 -8.54 6.08 2.06
CA ASP A 92 -8.10 5.35 3.25
C ASP A 92 -9.24 4.51 3.85
N CYS A 93 -10.46 5.05 3.85
CA CYS A 93 -11.64 4.31 4.28
C CYS A 93 -11.90 3.11 3.36
N VAL A 94 -11.85 3.29 2.03
CA VAL A 94 -12.00 2.19 1.05
C VAL A 94 -10.91 1.12 1.20
N ALA A 95 -9.66 1.51 1.45
CA ALA A 95 -8.58 0.55 1.70
C ALA A 95 -8.86 -0.29 2.96
N GLU A 96 -9.41 0.31 4.00
CA GLU A 96 -9.79 -0.40 5.23
C GLU A 96 -11.00 -1.33 5.03
N PHE A 97 -11.89 -1.05 4.08
CA PHE A 97 -12.91 -2.03 3.67
C PHE A 97 -12.26 -3.32 3.18
N ALA A 98 -11.18 -3.25 2.39
CA ALA A 98 -10.46 -4.44 1.94
C ALA A 98 -9.82 -5.22 3.11
N SER A 99 -9.20 -4.51 4.06
CA SER A 99 -8.68 -5.07 5.32
C SER A 99 -9.76 -5.78 6.14
N ALA A 100 -10.91 -5.14 6.35
CA ALA A 100 -11.96 -5.68 7.19
C ALA A 100 -12.75 -6.82 6.52
N PHE A 101 -12.94 -6.77 5.19
CA PHE A 101 -13.84 -7.69 4.48
C PHE A 101 -13.09 -8.83 3.76
N GLY A 102 -11.80 -8.68 3.48
CA GLY A 102 -11.00 -9.65 2.74
C GLY A 102 -11.63 -9.97 1.38
N ASP A 103 -11.80 -11.27 1.07
CA ASP A 103 -12.40 -11.74 -0.18
C ASP A 103 -13.81 -11.15 -0.45
N ALA A 104 -14.57 -10.79 0.59
CA ALA A 104 -15.90 -10.21 0.43
C ALA A 104 -15.89 -8.76 -0.10
N PHE A 105 -14.72 -8.14 -0.23
CA PHE A 105 -14.54 -6.80 -0.79
C PHE A 105 -14.68 -6.77 -2.33
N GLU A 106 -14.60 -7.90 -3.03
CA GLU A 106 -14.57 -7.94 -4.51
C GLU A 106 -15.67 -7.10 -5.20
N PRO A 107 -16.95 -7.16 -4.81
CA PRO A 107 -17.99 -6.35 -5.46
C PRO A 107 -17.79 -4.83 -5.27
N ILE A 108 -17.18 -4.43 -4.15
CA ILE A 108 -16.85 -3.03 -3.85
C ILE A 108 -15.66 -2.60 -4.71
N MET A 109 -14.65 -3.47 -4.87
CA MET A 109 -13.47 -3.19 -5.70
C MET A 109 -13.83 -2.86 -7.15
N ASP A 110 -14.75 -3.61 -7.77
CA ASP A 110 -15.22 -3.36 -9.15
C ASP A 110 -15.75 -1.92 -9.32
N THR A 111 -16.36 -1.36 -8.27
CA THR A 111 -16.88 0.00 -8.27
C THR A 111 -15.76 1.02 -8.11
N PHE A 112 -14.88 0.87 -7.12
CA PHE A 112 -13.92 1.93 -6.77
C PHE A 112 -12.64 1.94 -7.61
N LEU A 113 -12.22 0.80 -8.17
CA LEU A 113 -10.98 0.71 -8.96
C LEU A 113 -10.85 1.81 -10.03
N PRO A 114 -11.83 2.05 -10.94
CA PRO A 114 -11.67 3.10 -11.96
C PRO A 114 -11.55 4.50 -11.37
N HIS A 115 -12.18 4.76 -10.23
CA HIS A 115 -12.13 6.07 -9.57
C HIS A 115 -10.77 6.30 -8.92
N ILE A 116 -10.27 5.34 -8.13
CA ILE A 116 -8.95 5.42 -7.46
C ILE A 116 -7.84 5.45 -8.52
N ALA A 117 -7.91 4.60 -9.54
CA ALA A 117 -6.95 4.58 -10.65
C ALA A 117 -6.88 5.92 -11.41
N GLY A 118 -7.96 6.70 -11.40
CA GLY A 118 -8.00 8.06 -11.95
C GLY A 118 -6.98 9.00 -11.29
N TYR A 119 -6.77 8.85 -9.98
CA TYR A 119 -5.84 9.67 -9.18
C TYR A 119 -4.38 9.24 -9.29
N ALA A 120 -4.10 8.01 -9.76
CA ALA A 120 -2.72 7.53 -9.96
C ALA A 120 -2.03 8.08 -11.23
N LYS A 121 -2.74 8.88 -12.04
CA LYS A 121 -2.22 9.38 -13.32
C LYS A 121 -1.13 10.44 -13.12
N PRO A 122 -0.06 10.48 -13.94
CA PRO A 122 1.04 11.45 -13.80
C PRO A 122 0.63 12.94 -13.83
N SER A 123 -0.56 13.27 -14.33
CA SER A 123 -1.10 14.64 -14.39
C SER A 123 -1.74 15.12 -13.08
N VAL A 124 -1.94 14.24 -12.10
CA VAL A 124 -2.60 14.50 -10.82
C VAL A 124 -1.58 14.97 -9.77
N ALA A 125 -1.99 15.64 -8.70
CA ALA A 125 -1.09 16.14 -7.66
C ALA A 125 -0.30 15.01 -6.97
N VAL A 126 0.90 15.30 -6.46
CA VAL A 126 1.81 14.27 -5.91
C VAL A 126 1.18 13.51 -4.74
N SER A 127 0.58 14.23 -3.79
CA SER A 127 -0.11 13.67 -2.63
C SER A 127 -1.23 12.71 -3.03
N GLU A 128 -2.04 13.10 -4.01
CA GLU A 128 -3.14 12.28 -4.52
C GLU A 128 -2.65 11.06 -5.30
N ARG A 129 -1.57 11.19 -6.10
CA ARG A 129 -0.95 10.03 -6.77
C ARG A 129 -0.41 9.05 -5.73
N ALA A 130 0.30 9.55 -4.72
CA ALA A 130 0.86 8.73 -3.65
C ALA A 130 -0.26 8.00 -2.89
N MET A 131 -1.32 8.71 -2.52
CA MET A 131 -2.50 8.16 -1.89
C MET A 131 -3.17 7.09 -2.76
N ALA A 132 -3.40 7.34 -4.04
CA ALA A 132 -4.08 6.39 -4.91
C ALA A 132 -3.30 5.09 -5.06
N VAL A 133 -1.99 5.19 -5.24
CA VAL A 133 -1.09 4.03 -5.33
C VAL A 133 -1.03 3.28 -4.00
N GLY A 134 -0.95 4.00 -2.87
CA GLY A 134 -0.95 3.41 -1.53
C GLY A 134 -2.26 2.69 -1.20
N CYS A 135 -3.41 3.30 -1.54
CA CYS A 135 -4.74 2.71 -1.39
C CYS A 135 -4.85 1.41 -2.18
N LEU A 136 -4.45 1.42 -3.46
CA LEU A 136 -4.46 0.21 -4.29
C LEU A 136 -3.48 -0.87 -3.77
N ALA A 137 -2.34 -0.48 -3.20
CA ALA A 137 -1.40 -1.40 -2.58
C ALA A 137 -1.98 -2.09 -1.34
N GLU A 138 -2.64 -1.33 -0.45
CA GLU A 138 -3.33 -1.88 0.71
C GLU A 138 -4.49 -2.80 0.31
N ILE A 139 -5.27 -2.42 -0.71
CA ILE A 139 -6.30 -3.30 -1.26
C ILE A 139 -5.65 -4.59 -1.79
N ALA A 140 -4.56 -4.49 -2.55
CA ALA A 140 -3.90 -5.66 -3.12
C ALA A 140 -3.39 -6.66 -2.08
N LYS A 141 -2.87 -6.15 -0.95
CA LYS A 141 -2.45 -6.96 0.19
C LYS A 141 -3.61 -7.65 0.89
N ASN A 142 -4.70 -6.91 1.14
CA ASN A 142 -5.73 -7.34 2.08
C ASN A 142 -6.90 -8.09 1.44
N MET A 143 -7.11 -7.92 0.13
CA MET A 143 -8.23 -8.54 -0.59
C MET A 143 -8.10 -10.06 -0.76
N GLY A 144 -6.91 -10.63 -0.52
CA GLY A 144 -6.66 -12.05 -0.71
C GLY A 144 -6.59 -12.47 -2.19
N PRO A 145 -6.69 -13.77 -2.50
CA PRO A 145 -6.45 -14.31 -3.84
C PRO A 145 -7.33 -13.71 -4.95
N GLY A 146 -8.50 -13.17 -4.59
CA GLY A 146 -9.42 -12.48 -5.50
C GLY A 146 -8.78 -11.30 -6.24
N ILE A 147 -7.70 -10.71 -5.70
CA ILE A 147 -6.95 -9.63 -6.35
C ILE A 147 -6.44 -10.01 -7.75
N THR A 148 -6.24 -11.31 -8.00
CA THR A 148 -5.82 -11.88 -9.27
C THR A 148 -6.65 -11.39 -10.46
N LYS A 149 -7.97 -11.23 -10.28
CA LYS A 149 -8.89 -10.76 -11.32
C LYS A 149 -8.53 -9.36 -11.84
N TYR A 150 -7.83 -8.56 -11.03
CA TYR A 150 -7.50 -7.16 -11.31
C TYR A 150 -6.06 -6.97 -11.81
N ALA A 151 -5.31 -8.06 -12.05
CA ALA A 151 -3.91 -8.02 -12.45
C ALA A 151 -3.65 -7.10 -13.65
N GLU A 152 -4.44 -7.25 -14.71
CA GLU A 152 -4.29 -6.47 -15.95
C GLU A 152 -4.50 -4.97 -15.74
N ALA A 153 -5.29 -4.58 -14.74
CA ALA A 153 -5.56 -3.19 -14.40
C ALA A 153 -4.54 -2.61 -13.41
N LEU A 154 -4.18 -3.37 -12.37
CA LEU A 154 -3.31 -2.89 -11.28
C LEU A 154 -1.83 -2.88 -11.67
N PHE A 155 -1.36 -3.91 -12.37
CA PHE A 155 0.07 -4.04 -12.66
C PHE A 155 0.63 -2.86 -13.47
N PRO A 156 -0.04 -2.37 -14.54
CA PRO A 156 0.42 -1.18 -15.25
C PRO A 156 0.44 0.10 -14.39
N ILE A 157 -0.50 0.24 -13.45
CA ILE A 157 -0.56 1.38 -12.53
C ILE A 157 0.67 1.39 -11.63
N PHE A 158 0.96 0.26 -10.97
CA PHE A 158 2.13 0.14 -10.10
C PHE A 158 3.44 0.31 -10.87
N MET A 159 3.57 -0.28 -12.06
CA MET A 159 4.76 -0.13 -12.90
C MET A 159 4.98 1.33 -13.36
N SER A 160 3.90 2.05 -13.69
CA SER A 160 3.98 3.48 -13.99
C SER A 160 4.39 4.29 -12.76
N ALA A 161 3.87 3.96 -11.59
CA ALA A 161 4.14 4.66 -10.34
C ALA A 161 5.57 4.43 -9.81
N LEU A 162 6.16 3.25 -10.05
CA LEU A 162 7.59 3.00 -9.79
C LEU A 162 8.52 3.93 -10.58
N GLN A 163 8.06 4.44 -11.72
CA GLN A 163 8.79 5.40 -12.56
C GLN A 163 8.45 6.86 -12.26
N ASP A 164 7.68 7.14 -11.19
CA ASP A 164 7.37 8.51 -10.78
C ASP A 164 8.65 9.26 -10.37
N LYS A 165 8.59 10.59 -10.41
CA LYS A 165 9.70 11.47 -10.01
C LYS A 165 9.79 11.64 -8.49
N HIS A 166 8.77 11.23 -7.74
CA HIS A 166 8.66 11.47 -6.31
C HIS A 166 8.78 10.16 -5.54
N ALA A 167 9.72 10.11 -4.59
CA ALA A 167 10.04 8.92 -3.81
C ALA A 167 8.85 8.37 -3.03
N GLU A 168 7.90 9.22 -2.61
CA GLU A 168 6.68 8.78 -1.92
C GLU A 168 5.80 7.89 -2.81
N VAL A 169 5.56 8.31 -4.06
CA VAL A 169 4.80 7.52 -5.04
C VAL A 169 5.54 6.23 -5.37
N GLN A 170 6.86 6.32 -5.56
CA GLN A 170 7.71 5.16 -5.85
C GLN A 170 7.73 4.15 -4.68
N SER A 171 7.75 4.63 -3.45
CA SER A 171 7.70 3.82 -2.23
C SER A 171 6.41 3.01 -2.15
N ASN A 172 5.26 3.67 -2.32
CA ASN A 172 3.95 3.00 -2.34
C ASN A 172 3.84 2.01 -3.50
N ALA A 173 4.42 2.34 -4.66
CA ALA A 173 4.44 1.45 -5.80
C ALA A 173 5.32 0.21 -5.56
N ALA A 174 6.48 0.36 -4.94
CA ALA A 174 7.37 -0.76 -4.60
C ALA A 174 6.67 -1.74 -3.64
N TYR A 175 6.05 -1.21 -2.59
CA TYR A 175 5.21 -1.99 -1.68
C TYR A 175 4.05 -2.66 -2.43
N GLY A 176 3.31 -1.91 -3.25
CA GLY A 176 2.16 -2.41 -4.01
C GLY A 176 2.49 -3.54 -4.99
N VAL A 177 3.61 -3.45 -5.72
CA VAL A 177 4.08 -4.55 -6.58
C VAL A 177 4.39 -5.79 -5.75
N GLY A 178 5.10 -5.62 -4.63
CA GLY A 178 5.48 -6.73 -3.75
C GLY A 178 4.26 -7.42 -3.16
N ALA A 179 3.35 -6.65 -2.56
CA ALA A 179 2.11 -7.14 -1.97
C ALA A 179 1.20 -7.83 -3.00
N PHE A 180 1.10 -7.26 -4.20
CA PHE A 180 0.34 -7.86 -5.29
C PHE A 180 0.92 -9.21 -5.70
N ILE A 181 2.24 -9.34 -5.85
CA ILE A 181 2.90 -10.59 -6.23
C ILE A 181 2.75 -11.65 -5.13
N GLU A 182 2.87 -11.25 -3.87
CA GLU A 182 2.68 -12.15 -2.72
C GLU A 182 1.24 -12.68 -2.60
N THR A 183 0.25 -11.89 -3.00
CA THR A 183 -1.17 -12.20 -2.79
C THR A 183 -1.84 -12.81 -4.02
N ALA A 184 -1.43 -12.40 -5.23
CA ALA A 184 -2.04 -12.87 -6.47
C ALA A 184 -1.68 -14.31 -6.78
N THR A 185 -2.62 -15.05 -7.36
CA THR A 185 -2.47 -16.47 -7.72
C THR A 185 -2.15 -16.64 -9.21
N ILE A 186 -1.13 -15.91 -9.69
CA ILE A 186 -0.66 -15.93 -11.08
C ILE A 186 0.85 -16.07 -11.15
N ASP A 187 1.35 -16.64 -12.25
CA ASP A 187 2.78 -16.61 -12.53
C ASP A 187 3.21 -15.19 -12.94
N ALA A 188 3.73 -14.43 -11.98
CA ALA A 188 4.26 -13.08 -12.19
C ALA A 188 5.73 -13.07 -12.64
N SER A 189 6.40 -14.23 -12.68
CA SER A 189 7.81 -14.38 -13.04
C SER A 189 8.21 -13.69 -14.36
N PRO A 190 7.37 -13.69 -15.43
CA PRO A 190 7.70 -12.98 -16.66
C PRO A 190 7.95 -11.48 -16.50
N TYR A 191 7.43 -10.85 -15.44
CA TYR A 191 7.57 -9.43 -15.18
C TYR A 191 8.73 -9.07 -14.25
N PHE A 192 9.34 -10.06 -13.57
CA PHE A 192 10.36 -9.80 -12.54
C PHE A 192 11.54 -8.99 -13.08
N GLY A 193 11.96 -9.25 -14.32
CA GLY A 193 13.06 -8.50 -14.95
C GLY A 193 12.76 -6.99 -15.08
N ASP A 194 11.52 -6.61 -15.35
CA ASP A 194 11.14 -5.20 -15.49
C ASP A 194 10.89 -4.54 -14.13
N VAL A 195 10.32 -5.29 -13.18
CA VAL A 195 10.20 -4.87 -11.78
C VAL A 195 11.58 -4.58 -11.19
N LEU A 196 12.53 -5.51 -11.30
CA LEU A 196 13.89 -5.36 -10.77
C LEU A 196 14.62 -4.15 -11.36
N LYS A 197 14.48 -3.90 -12.67
CA LYS A 197 15.05 -2.70 -13.31
C LYS A 197 14.46 -1.41 -12.71
N ALA A 198 13.16 -1.39 -12.42
CA ALA A 198 12.49 -0.24 -11.85
C ALA A 198 12.84 -0.02 -10.36
N LEU A 199 13.05 -1.10 -9.60
CA LEU A 199 13.45 -1.05 -8.18
C LEU A 199 14.93 -0.69 -7.98
N PHE A 200 15.81 -1.02 -8.92
CA PHE A 200 17.25 -0.88 -8.76
C PHE A 200 17.70 0.53 -8.34
N PRO A 201 17.20 1.64 -8.92
CA PRO A 201 17.52 2.99 -8.47
C PRO A 201 17.13 3.26 -7.00
N LEU A 202 16.00 2.71 -6.54
CA LEU A 202 15.52 2.87 -5.16
C LEU A 202 16.41 2.14 -4.17
N ILE A 203 16.83 0.91 -4.51
CA ILE A 203 17.79 0.11 -3.73
C ILE A 203 19.13 0.84 -3.54
N GLN A 204 19.56 1.59 -4.56
CA GLN A 204 20.82 2.34 -4.56
C GLN A 204 20.74 3.70 -3.85
N MET A 205 19.56 4.12 -3.38
CA MET A 205 19.43 5.38 -2.62
C MET A 205 20.32 5.36 -1.39
N THR A 206 21.02 6.46 -1.13
CA THR A 206 21.88 6.57 0.06
C THR A 206 21.07 6.81 1.34
N ASP A 207 19.99 7.57 1.20
CA ASP A 207 18.99 7.82 2.21
C ASP A 207 17.80 6.85 2.08
N ASN A 208 16.87 6.90 3.02
CA ASN A 208 15.63 6.12 3.02
C ASN A 208 14.42 7.07 2.98
N THR A 209 14.46 8.05 2.07
CA THR A 209 13.40 9.06 1.96
C THR A 209 12.06 8.39 1.66
N ASN A 210 11.04 8.67 2.49
CA ASN A 210 9.70 8.07 2.42
C ASN A 210 9.70 6.53 2.42
N ASN A 211 10.68 5.89 3.07
CA ASN A 211 10.85 4.44 3.11
C ASN A 211 11.04 3.77 1.74
N ALA A 212 11.33 4.54 0.68
CA ALA A 212 11.38 4.01 -0.69
C ALA A 212 12.43 2.90 -0.86
N ARG A 213 13.55 3.00 -0.14
CA ARG A 213 14.61 1.99 -0.17
C ARG A 213 14.20 0.72 0.56
N ASP A 214 13.57 0.85 1.72
CA ASP A 214 13.06 -0.28 2.50
C ASP A 214 11.96 -1.05 1.74
N ASN A 215 10.98 -0.32 1.19
CA ASN A 215 9.89 -0.91 0.39
C ASN A 215 10.41 -1.56 -0.90
N ALA A 216 11.44 -1.00 -1.53
CA ALA A 216 12.11 -1.67 -2.64
C ALA A 216 12.82 -2.95 -2.21
N ALA A 217 13.47 -2.95 -1.04
CA ALA A 217 14.14 -4.13 -0.50
C ALA A 217 13.15 -5.24 -0.16
N GLY A 218 12.02 -4.92 0.47
CA GLY A 218 10.97 -5.90 0.74
C GLY A 218 10.20 -6.34 -0.51
N CYS A 219 10.09 -5.51 -1.54
CA CYS A 219 9.58 -5.95 -2.85
C CYS A 219 10.49 -7.02 -3.48
N VAL A 220 11.81 -6.79 -3.52
CA VAL A 220 12.80 -7.79 -3.99
C VAL A 220 12.72 -9.07 -3.17
N ALA A 221 12.53 -8.97 -1.85
CA ALA A 221 12.38 -10.13 -0.98
C ALA A 221 11.18 -11.00 -1.37
N ARG A 222 10.02 -10.37 -1.66
CA ARG A 222 8.82 -11.08 -2.12
C ARG A 222 9.00 -11.73 -3.50
N LEU A 223 9.74 -11.11 -4.42
CA LEU A 223 10.08 -11.77 -5.70
C LEU A 223 10.92 -13.04 -5.49
N ILE A 224 11.88 -12.99 -4.55
CA ILE A 224 12.72 -14.14 -4.20
C ILE A 224 11.90 -15.26 -3.58
N LEU A 225 10.98 -14.93 -2.67
CA LEU A 225 10.10 -15.89 -2.01
C LEU A 225 9.12 -16.55 -3.00
N GLU A 226 8.60 -15.77 -3.95
CA GLU A 226 7.68 -16.26 -4.98
C GLU A 226 8.39 -17.20 -5.97
N ASN A 227 9.46 -16.74 -6.61
CA ASN A 227 10.20 -17.55 -7.56
C ASN A 227 11.66 -17.11 -7.70
N ALA A 228 12.50 -17.56 -6.78
CA ALA A 228 13.94 -17.29 -6.80
C ALA A 228 14.65 -17.73 -8.10
N ASP A 229 14.14 -18.72 -8.83
CA ASP A 229 14.74 -19.17 -10.10
C ASP A 229 14.48 -18.20 -11.26
N ALA A 230 13.47 -17.33 -11.14
CA ALA A 230 13.20 -16.25 -12.09
C ALA A 230 13.98 -14.96 -11.76
N VAL A 231 14.63 -14.89 -10.59
CA VAL A 231 15.46 -13.75 -10.18
C VAL A 231 16.92 -14.01 -10.59
N PRO A 232 17.61 -13.07 -11.28
CA PRO A 232 19.04 -13.17 -11.53
C PRO A 232 19.84 -12.89 -10.24
N LEU A 233 19.85 -13.86 -9.32
CA LEU A 233 20.36 -13.71 -7.95
C LEU A 233 21.81 -13.19 -7.90
N SER A 234 22.69 -13.67 -8.78
CA SER A 234 24.09 -13.21 -8.84
C SER A 234 24.23 -11.70 -9.04
N ASP A 235 23.31 -11.10 -9.78
CA ASP A 235 23.33 -9.66 -10.11
C ASP A 235 22.57 -8.83 -9.06
N VAL A 236 21.51 -9.42 -8.47
CA VAL A 236 20.61 -8.73 -7.53
C VAL A 236 21.15 -8.72 -6.10
N LEU A 237 21.70 -9.85 -5.62
CA LEU A 237 22.07 -10.02 -4.21
C LEU A 237 23.08 -8.97 -3.70
N PRO A 238 24.14 -8.58 -4.43
CA PRO A 238 25.08 -7.57 -3.93
C PRO A 238 24.40 -6.22 -3.63
N ALA A 239 23.52 -5.78 -4.52
CA ALA A 239 22.79 -4.52 -4.37
C ALA A 239 21.72 -4.62 -3.26
N TRP A 240 20.95 -5.71 -3.27
CA TRP A 240 19.89 -5.94 -2.28
C TRP A 240 20.44 -6.05 -0.86
N ILE A 241 21.50 -6.85 -0.63
CA ILE A 241 22.15 -6.95 0.68
C ILE A 241 22.74 -5.60 1.10
N GLY A 242 23.27 -4.82 0.16
CA GLY A 242 23.76 -3.46 0.44
C GLY A 242 22.67 -2.46 0.86
N ALA A 243 21.39 -2.76 0.61
CA ALA A 243 20.25 -1.99 1.10
C ALA A 243 19.77 -2.41 2.50
N LEU A 244 20.26 -3.53 3.03
CA LEU A 244 19.90 -4.05 4.34
C LEU A 244 20.90 -3.59 5.43
N PRO A 245 20.49 -3.58 6.72
CA PRO A 245 19.13 -3.86 7.21
C PRO A 245 18.15 -2.74 6.87
N ILE A 246 16.85 -3.06 6.94
CA ILE A 246 15.75 -2.09 6.89
C ILE A 246 15.93 -1.05 7.99
N ARG A 247 15.55 0.20 7.72
CA ARG A 247 15.89 1.34 8.59
C ARG A 247 14.70 2.12 9.14
N GLY A 248 13.56 2.04 8.47
CA GLY A 248 12.36 2.81 8.79
C GLY A 248 11.10 1.96 8.76
N ASP A 249 10.83 1.29 7.64
CA ASP A 249 9.62 0.47 7.51
C ASP A 249 9.84 -0.98 7.94
N HIS A 250 9.84 -1.19 9.26
CA HIS A 250 10.10 -2.50 9.85
C HIS A 250 9.05 -3.56 9.51
N LEU A 251 7.91 -3.21 8.88
CA LEU A 251 7.00 -4.22 8.31
C LEU A 251 7.68 -5.02 7.18
N GLU A 252 8.62 -4.39 6.48
CA GLU A 252 9.39 -5.02 5.39
C GLU A 252 10.50 -5.94 5.91
N ASP A 253 10.82 -5.93 7.21
CA ASP A 253 11.76 -6.89 7.79
C ASP A 253 11.28 -8.34 7.63
N LEU A 254 9.98 -8.57 7.79
CA LEU A 254 9.39 -9.92 7.74
C LEU A 254 9.70 -10.63 6.41
N PRO A 255 9.29 -10.10 5.23
CA PRO A 255 9.62 -10.73 3.97
C PRO A 255 11.12 -10.74 3.69
N VAL A 256 11.87 -9.71 4.12
CA VAL A 256 13.32 -9.63 3.93
C VAL A 256 14.03 -10.79 4.61
N TYR A 257 13.79 -11.02 5.90
CA TYR A 257 14.50 -12.07 6.62
C TYR A 257 13.96 -13.47 6.31
N ASP A 258 12.69 -13.60 5.92
CA ASP A 258 12.16 -14.84 5.35
C ASP A 258 12.88 -15.17 4.03
N ALA A 259 13.10 -14.18 3.14
CA ALA A 259 13.86 -14.36 1.91
C ALA A 259 15.33 -14.71 2.19
N VAL A 260 15.97 -14.07 3.18
CA VAL A 260 17.33 -14.43 3.61
C VAL A 260 17.38 -15.89 4.09
N CYS A 261 16.43 -16.31 4.92
CA CYS A 261 16.34 -17.69 5.39
C CYS A 261 16.15 -18.67 4.22
N TYR A 262 15.26 -18.33 3.28
CA TYR A 262 15.03 -19.13 2.08
C TYR A 262 16.32 -19.28 1.26
N LEU A 263 17.04 -18.19 1.01
CA LEU A 263 18.27 -18.20 0.23
C LEU A 263 19.38 -19.04 0.89
N LEU A 264 19.57 -18.91 2.20
CA LEU A 264 20.57 -19.68 2.95
C LEU A 264 20.26 -21.19 2.97
N LYS A 265 18.97 -21.56 3.01
CA LYS A 265 18.51 -22.96 2.98
C LYS A 265 18.57 -23.57 1.58
N ASN A 266 18.12 -22.83 0.56
CA ASN A 266 17.78 -23.39 -0.75
C ASN A 266 18.68 -22.91 -1.89
N LYS A 267 19.34 -21.76 -1.77
CA LYS A 267 20.17 -21.13 -2.82
C LYS A 267 21.58 -20.78 -2.31
N ARG A 268 22.12 -21.60 -1.41
CA ARG A 268 23.38 -21.30 -0.67
C ARG A 268 24.57 -20.96 -1.57
N SER A 269 24.71 -21.63 -2.73
CA SER A 269 25.79 -21.36 -3.68
C SER A 269 25.73 -19.95 -4.27
N GLU A 270 24.54 -19.39 -4.47
CA GLU A 270 24.35 -18.02 -4.97
C GLU A 270 24.72 -16.97 -3.91
N VAL A 271 24.52 -17.29 -2.64
CA VAL A 271 24.80 -16.38 -1.51
C VAL A 271 26.27 -16.40 -1.09
N GLU A 272 27.03 -17.44 -1.45
CA GLU A 272 28.38 -17.69 -0.93
C GLU A 272 29.33 -16.50 -1.10
N ALA A 273 29.29 -15.83 -2.25
CA ALA A 273 30.11 -14.66 -2.54
C ALA A 273 29.76 -13.44 -1.68
N CYS A 274 28.49 -13.30 -1.26
CA CYS A 274 28.00 -12.18 -0.46
C CYS A 274 27.86 -12.52 1.02
N LEU A 275 28.16 -13.76 1.43
CA LEU A 275 27.95 -14.25 2.78
C LEU A 275 28.59 -13.38 3.87
N PRO A 276 29.84 -12.87 3.73
CA PRO A 276 30.42 -12.00 4.74
C PRO A 276 29.64 -10.70 4.96
N ALA A 277 29.13 -10.09 3.89
CA ALA A 277 28.31 -8.87 3.96
C ALA A 277 26.96 -9.18 4.60
N LEU A 278 26.32 -10.28 4.20
CA LEU A 278 25.06 -10.72 4.77
C LEU A 278 25.18 -11.01 6.27
N MET A 279 26.26 -11.63 6.73
CA MET A 279 26.48 -11.89 8.16
C MET A 279 26.65 -10.60 8.98
N ALA A 280 27.25 -9.56 8.39
CA ALA A 280 27.33 -8.25 9.04
C ALA A 280 25.94 -7.61 9.19
N VAL A 281 25.11 -7.68 8.13
CA VAL A 281 23.70 -7.24 8.15
C VAL A 281 22.91 -8.00 9.21
N LEU A 282 22.98 -9.33 9.22
CA LEU A 282 22.25 -10.18 10.18
C LEU A 282 22.65 -9.87 11.62
N LYS A 283 23.94 -9.65 11.89
CA LYS A 283 24.40 -9.26 13.22
C LYS A 283 23.80 -7.92 13.66
N GLN A 284 23.74 -6.94 12.75
CA GLN A 284 23.13 -5.64 13.04
C GLN A 284 21.64 -5.79 13.32
N ALA A 285 20.91 -6.45 12.42
CA ALA A 285 19.47 -6.72 12.51
C ALA A 285 19.08 -7.45 13.81
N MET A 286 19.80 -8.53 14.16
CA MET A 286 19.52 -9.30 15.37
C MET A 286 19.84 -8.54 16.67
N SER A 287 20.65 -7.49 16.61
CA SER A 287 20.98 -6.66 17.77
C SER A 287 20.01 -5.49 17.97
N ASP A 288 19.22 -5.18 16.94
CA ASP A 288 18.27 -4.08 16.93
C ASP A 288 16.91 -4.56 17.48
N PRO A 289 16.40 -3.98 18.59
CA PRO A 289 15.12 -4.39 19.18
C PRO A 289 13.91 -4.08 18.29
N ASP A 290 14.02 -3.14 17.35
CA ASP A 290 12.92 -2.71 16.49
C ASP A 290 12.78 -3.61 15.25
N THR A 291 13.81 -4.40 14.93
CA THR A 291 13.78 -5.34 13.81
C THR A 291 12.77 -6.47 14.03
N LEU A 292 11.87 -6.65 13.07
CA LEU A 292 10.87 -7.72 13.10
C LEU A 292 11.41 -9.01 12.46
N PHE A 293 10.99 -10.15 13.01
CA PHE A 293 11.28 -11.46 12.44
C PHE A 293 10.05 -12.33 12.63
N THR A 294 9.74 -13.17 11.64
CA THR A 294 8.86 -14.32 11.91
C THR A 294 9.53 -15.25 12.93
N GLU A 295 8.73 -16.02 13.68
CA GLU A 295 9.28 -16.96 14.67
C GLU A 295 10.25 -17.96 14.02
N GLU A 296 9.92 -18.44 12.82
CA GLU A 296 10.75 -19.35 12.05
C GLU A 296 12.08 -18.72 11.63
N SER A 297 12.06 -17.49 11.13
CA SER A 297 13.27 -16.77 10.74
C SER A 297 14.15 -16.45 11.95
N ARG A 298 13.55 -16.02 13.07
CA ARG A 298 14.27 -15.77 14.33
C ARG A 298 14.97 -17.03 14.83
N GLN A 299 14.26 -18.16 14.85
CA GLN A 299 14.82 -19.43 15.31
C GLN A 299 15.95 -19.91 14.40
N TYR A 300 15.77 -19.84 13.08
CA TYR A 300 16.77 -20.28 12.12
C TYR A 300 18.02 -19.41 12.17
N LEU A 301 17.89 -18.08 12.11
CA LEU A 301 19.01 -17.15 12.12
C LEU A 301 19.77 -17.18 13.46
N GLY A 302 19.08 -17.40 14.58
CA GLY A 302 19.71 -17.59 15.89
C GLY A 302 20.52 -18.89 16.04
N SER A 303 20.40 -19.82 15.10
CA SER A 303 21.14 -21.09 15.11
C SER A 303 22.41 -21.08 14.25
N LEU A 304 22.61 -20.04 13.43
CA LEU A 304 23.77 -19.85 12.56
C LEU A 304 24.98 -19.30 13.34
#